data_AF-A0AAU9UQZ6-F1
#
_entry.id   AF-A0AAU9UQZ6-F1
#
_cell.length_a   1.000
_cell.length_b   1.000
_cell.length_c   1.000
_cell.angle_alpha   90.00
_cell.angle_beta   90.00
_cell.angle_gamma   90.00
#
_symmetry.space_group_name_H-M   'P 1'
#
loop_
_entity.id
_entity.type
_entity.pdbx_description
1 polymer ?
#
loop_
_entity_poly.entity_id
_entity_poly.type
_entity_poly.pdbx_seq_one_letter_code
_entity_poly.pdbx_strand_id
1 'polypeptide(L)'
;MPPKTNAERQKAYRERLKKDKPSKYEEIRVKHLEKVKENIKKKKEILTEEEKQELRAKWRQANAKRAERKQKAYSTTKQNNTLEVRKNAKNNTTILNERLQKLTEENTQLKRRNKNLRQACNRMKKRVEILKKRLLQQIRPDNDAISIETRQCDDTPLTKSNSFLEETLPNVSMTEKEKVKKKLILLNTITDSLKSEFNKADTKEKKVLKKVATNDIANKYKLKTAISNVFGLKGRIRKTKSINEMKKKYKKDIQDFFEREDVSRPSAGKNECITRNKEKVQKRYLMEPIYKLYRKYRFEGGKASLQTFYRFRPFSVVKPRLQDRNTCACIKHSNLSFKATSLKKLGLLQTSDIDELMKNVTCSKCFKCMYSECSECKNKKLAVDLTINEDSPVEWLQWKMGTHTYIKIDKKKCVEKQTKKVFKTGSERDSEYIDKRISK
;
A
#
# COMPACT_ATOMS: atom_id res chain seq x y z
N MET A 1 -19.61 -30.75 12.52
CA MET A 1 -20.02 -29.76 11.49
C MET A 1 -20.31 -28.44 12.18
N PRO A 2 -19.83 -27.30 11.65
CA PRO A 2 -20.10 -26.00 12.25
C PRO A 2 -21.62 -25.69 12.20
N PRO A 3 -22.17 -24.99 13.21
CA PRO A 3 -23.58 -24.61 13.21
C PRO A 3 -23.87 -23.68 12.02
N LYS A 4 -24.87 -24.04 11.20
CA LYS A 4 -25.28 -23.23 10.04
C LYS A 4 -25.65 -21.83 10.48
N THR A 5 -25.19 -20.83 9.73
CA THR A 5 -25.56 -19.43 9.96
C THR A 5 -27.08 -19.25 9.79
N ASN A 6 -27.65 -18.19 10.38
CA ASN A 6 -29.09 -17.93 10.27
C ASN A 6 -29.54 -17.76 8.81
N ALA A 7 -28.69 -17.16 7.96
CA ALA A 7 -28.95 -17.01 6.53
C ALA A 7 -28.99 -18.37 5.80
N GLU A 8 -28.05 -19.26 6.11
CA GLU A 8 -28.02 -20.62 5.54
C GLU A 8 -29.19 -21.48 6.02
N ARG A 9 -29.64 -21.31 7.27
CA ARG A 9 -30.84 -21.98 7.80
C ARG A 9 -32.11 -21.52 7.08
N GLN A 10 -32.28 -20.22 6.88
CA GLN A 10 -33.42 -19.67 6.15
C GLN A 10 -33.41 -20.09 4.67
N LYS A 11 -32.23 -20.13 4.03
CA LYS A 11 -32.10 -20.62 2.65
C LYS A 11 -32.52 -22.08 2.53
N ALA A 12 -32.00 -22.94 3.40
CA ALA A 12 -32.35 -24.36 3.42
C ALA A 12 -33.85 -24.59 3.71
N TYR A 13 -34.46 -23.77 4.57
CA TYR A 13 -35.91 -23.82 4.83
C TYR A 13 -36.74 -23.45 3.59
N ARG A 14 -36.36 -22.39 2.86
CA ARG A 14 -37.03 -21.99 1.62
C ARG A 14 -36.90 -23.03 0.51
N GLU A 15 -35.73 -23.66 0.40
CA GLU A 15 -35.49 -24.75 -0.57
C GLU A 15 -36.30 -26.00 -0.23
N ARG A 16 -36.47 -26.34 1.06
CA ARG A 16 -37.40 -27.40 1.49
C ARG A 16 -38.84 -27.05 1.17
N LEU A 17 -39.30 -25.85 1.52
CA LEU A 17 -40.65 -25.37 1.20
C LEU A 17 -40.97 -25.42 -0.30
N LYS A 18 -40.01 -25.07 -1.15
CA LYS A 18 -40.17 -25.11 -2.61
C LYS A 18 -40.33 -26.53 -3.14
N LYS A 19 -39.75 -27.53 -2.46
CA LYS A 19 -39.85 -28.96 -2.83
C LYS A 19 -41.11 -29.60 -2.24
N ASP A 20 -41.39 -29.35 -0.97
CA ASP A 20 -42.40 -30.08 -0.20
C ASP A 20 -43.81 -29.49 -0.42
N LYS A 21 -43.94 -28.16 -0.55
CA LYS A 21 -45.24 -27.47 -0.69
C LYS A 21 -45.14 -26.24 -1.63
N PRO A 22 -45.14 -26.45 -2.95
CA PRO A 22 -44.98 -25.40 -3.95
C PRO A 22 -46.02 -24.27 -3.86
N SER A 23 -47.29 -24.62 -3.63
CA SER A 23 -48.39 -23.64 -3.49
C SER A 23 -48.15 -22.65 -2.34
N LYS A 24 -47.76 -23.18 -1.16
CA LYS A 24 -47.45 -22.36 0.02
C LYS A 24 -46.21 -21.48 -0.18
N TYR A 25 -45.24 -21.95 -0.96
CA TYR A 25 -44.07 -21.14 -1.32
C TYR A 25 -44.47 -19.96 -2.22
N GLU A 26 -45.38 -20.19 -3.17
CA GLU A 26 -45.86 -19.15 -4.07
C GLU A 26 -46.71 -18.09 -3.33
N GLU A 27 -47.56 -18.50 -2.39
CA GLU A 27 -48.26 -17.56 -1.49
C GLU A 27 -47.30 -16.65 -0.71
N ILE A 28 -46.22 -17.23 -0.16
CA ILE A 28 -45.20 -16.48 0.58
C ILE A 28 -44.46 -15.52 -0.38
N ARG A 29 -44.20 -15.96 -1.61
CA ARG A 29 -43.55 -15.13 -2.65
C ARG A 29 -44.43 -13.95 -3.06
N VAL A 30 -45.71 -14.18 -3.29
CA VAL A 30 -46.69 -13.13 -3.64
C VAL A 30 -46.82 -12.14 -2.48
N LYS A 31 -47.03 -12.60 -1.24
CA LYS A 31 -47.06 -11.74 -0.03
C LYS A 31 -45.78 -10.93 0.14
N HIS A 32 -44.62 -11.48 -0.22
CA HIS A 32 -43.37 -10.74 -0.18
C HIS A 32 -43.32 -9.64 -1.26
N LEU A 33 -43.73 -9.95 -2.48
CA LEU A 33 -43.79 -9.00 -3.59
C LEU A 33 -44.77 -7.86 -3.32
N GLU A 34 -45.93 -8.15 -2.72
CA GLU A 34 -46.90 -7.16 -2.26
C GLU A 34 -46.30 -6.21 -1.23
N LYS A 35 -45.64 -6.73 -0.19
CA LYS A 35 -44.92 -5.90 0.80
C LYS A 35 -43.82 -5.04 0.17
N VAL A 36 -43.15 -5.54 -0.87
CA VAL A 36 -42.14 -4.76 -1.59
C VAL A 36 -42.80 -3.65 -2.40
N LYS A 37 -43.90 -3.92 -3.10
CA LYS A 37 -44.68 -2.92 -3.82
C LYS A 37 -45.24 -1.84 -2.88
N GLU A 38 -45.78 -2.22 -1.73
CA GLU A 38 -46.23 -1.29 -0.69
C GLU A 38 -45.10 -0.42 -0.17
N ASN A 39 -43.93 -1.00 0.15
CA ASN A 39 -42.77 -0.24 0.60
C ASN A 39 -42.21 0.70 -0.48
N ILE A 40 -42.37 0.36 -1.76
CA ILE A 40 -42.01 1.23 -2.89
C ILE A 40 -43.05 2.34 -3.06
N LYS A 41 -44.35 2.06 -2.90
CA LYS A 41 -45.42 3.07 -2.88
C LYS A 41 -45.20 4.07 -1.75
N LYS A 42 -44.94 3.61 -0.52
CA LYS A 42 -44.58 4.45 0.65
C LYS A 42 -43.31 5.29 0.46
N LYS A 43 -42.46 4.95 -0.52
CA LYS A 43 -41.27 5.75 -0.90
C LYS A 43 -41.56 6.74 -2.03
N LYS A 44 -42.60 6.50 -2.84
CA LYS A 44 -43.03 7.38 -3.94
C LYS A 44 -44.06 8.41 -3.49
N GLU A 45 -44.94 8.04 -2.56
CA GLU A 45 -45.77 8.98 -1.81
C GLU A 45 -44.83 9.81 -0.93
N ILE A 46 -44.78 11.12 -1.20
CA ILE A 46 -44.02 12.07 -0.39
C ILE A 46 -44.71 12.11 0.97
N LEU A 47 -44.15 11.40 1.94
CA LEU A 47 -44.58 11.36 3.33
C LEU A 47 -44.91 12.78 3.81
N THR A 48 -46.08 13.00 4.43
CA THR A 48 -46.45 14.33 4.94
C THR A 48 -45.47 14.77 6.04
N GLU A 49 -45.37 16.08 6.31
CA GLU A 49 -44.40 16.57 7.30
C GLU A 49 -44.66 16.04 8.72
N GLU A 50 -45.92 15.78 9.08
CA GLU A 50 -46.31 15.19 10.37
C GLU A 50 -45.80 13.73 10.48
N GLU A 51 -46.00 12.93 9.44
CA GLU A 51 -45.50 11.55 9.38
C GLU A 51 -43.97 11.49 9.38
N LYS A 52 -43.29 12.47 8.75
CA LYS A 52 -41.82 12.62 8.84
C LYS A 52 -41.37 12.91 10.27
N GLN A 53 -42.10 13.74 11.02
CA GLN A 53 -41.79 14.05 12.41
C GLN A 53 -41.96 12.83 13.31
N GLU A 54 -43.02 12.04 13.14
CA GLU A 54 -43.22 10.78 13.85
C GLU A 54 -42.11 9.76 13.53
N LEU A 55 -41.73 9.65 12.26
CA LEU A 55 -40.65 8.75 11.84
C LEU A 55 -39.32 9.14 12.49
N ARG A 56 -39.01 10.45 12.54
CA ARG A 56 -37.84 10.98 13.25
C ARG A 56 -37.92 10.72 14.76
N ALA A 57 -39.10 10.82 15.38
CA ALA A 57 -39.29 10.49 16.79
C ALA A 57 -39.01 9.00 17.07
N LYS A 58 -39.56 8.09 16.24
CA LYS A 58 -39.29 6.65 16.30
C LYS A 58 -37.81 6.33 16.11
N TRP A 59 -37.12 7.00 15.18
CA TRP A 59 -35.68 6.83 14.99
C TRP A 59 -34.85 7.33 16.19
N ARG A 60 -35.24 8.45 16.79
CA ARG A 60 -34.61 8.96 18.01
C ARG A 60 -34.73 7.96 19.17
N GLN A 61 -35.92 7.41 19.40
CA GLN A 61 -36.15 6.38 20.42
C GLN A 61 -35.35 5.09 20.16
N ALA A 62 -35.31 4.63 18.90
CA ALA A 62 -34.56 3.43 18.53
C ALA A 62 -33.04 3.61 18.72
N ASN A 63 -32.51 4.79 18.41
CA ASN A 63 -31.11 5.12 18.64
C ASN A 63 -30.78 5.23 20.13
N ALA A 64 -31.67 5.80 20.94
CA ALA A 64 -31.51 5.85 22.40
C ALA A 64 -31.41 4.43 23.00
N LYS A 65 -32.34 3.52 22.64
CA LYS A 65 -32.29 2.11 23.07
C LYS A 65 -31.03 1.39 22.61
N ARG A 66 -30.52 1.68 21.41
CA ARG A 66 -29.26 1.10 20.92
C ARG A 66 -28.05 1.63 21.72
N ALA A 67 -28.03 2.91 22.04
CA ALA A 67 -26.97 3.52 22.85
C ALA A 67 -26.94 2.91 24.27
N GLU A 68 -28.10 2.74 24.89
CA GLU A 68 -28.25 2.11 26.20
C GLU A 68 -27.73 0.67 26.21
N ARG A 69 -28.08 -0.14 25.20
CA ARG A 69 -27.55 -1.51 25.03
C ARG A 69 -26.03 -1.52 24.88
N LYS A 70 -25.47 -0.55 24.17
CA LYS A 70 -24.02 -0.42 23.95
C LYS A 70 -23.30 -0.02 25.24
N GLN A 71 -23.88 0.88 26.04
CA GLN A 71 -23.37 1.21 27.37
C GLN A 71 -23.40 0.01 28.30
N LYS A 72 -24.53 -0.73 28.38
CA LYS A 72 -24.64 -1.96 29.18
C LYS A 72 -23.57 -2.98 28.80
N ALA A 73 -23.38 -3.25 27.51
CA ALA A 73 -22.33 -4.16 27.03
C ALA A 73 -20.90 -3.66 27.34
N TYR A 74 -20.66 -2.35 27.29
CA TYR A 74 -19.38 -1.75 27.65
C TYR A 74 -19.08 -1.89 29.15
N SER A 75 -20.08 -1.71 30.01
CA SER A 75 -19.96 -1.90 31.47
C SER A 75 -19.64 -3.36 31.82
N THR A 76 -20.31 -4.33 31.18
CA THR A 76 -20.02 -5.77 31.38
C THR A 76 -18.61 -6.16 30.92
N THR A 77 -18.08 -5.51 29.87
CA THR A 77 -16.72 -5.79 29.37
C THR A 77 -15.63 -5.20 30.29
N LYS A 78 -15.95 -4.18 31.09
CA LYS A 78 -14.99 -3.47 31.94
C LYS A 78 -14.62 -4.24 33.21
N GLN A 79 -15.44 -5.20 33.65
CA GLN A 79 -15.19 -6.01 34.84
C GLN A 79 -14.14 -7.13 34.62
N ASN A 80 -13.83 -7.50 33.37
CA ASN A 80 -12.99 -8.67 33.06
C ASN A 80 -11.53 -8.36 32.67
N ASN A 81 -11.05 -7.11 32.81
CA ASN A 81 -9.66 -6.76 32.50
C ASN A 81 -9.00 -6.05 33.67
N THR A 82 -7.96 -6.68 34.23
CA THR A 82 -7.08 -6.23 35.31
C THR A 82 -6.62 -4.78 35.13
N LEU A 83 -6.83 -3.96 36.17
CA LEU A 83 -6.67 -2.49 36.19
C LEU A 83 -5.22 -2.01 36.00
N GLU A 84 -4.22 -2.86 36.22
CA GLU A 84 -2.81 -2.47 36.21
C GLU A 84 -2.23 -2.26 34.81
N VAL A 85 -2.58 -3.11 33.84
CA VAL A 85 -2.09 -3.00 32.45
C VAL A 85 -2.53 -1.67 31.80
N ARG A 86 -3.67 -1.12 32.25
CA ARG A 86 -4.26 0.10 31.71
C ARG A 86 -3.64 1.38 32.27
N LYS A 87 -3.10 1.37 33.49
CA LYS A 87 -2.40 2.52 34.10
C LYS A 87 -1.05 2.75 33.41
N ASN A 88 -0.28 1.67 33.20
CA ASN A 88 1.02 1.73 32.53
C ASN A 88 0.90 2.17 31.07
N ALA A 89 -0.13 1.73 30.35
CA ALA A 89 -0.37 2.14 28.97
C ALA A 89 -0.70 3.64 28.84
N LYS A 90 -1.49 4.20 29.76
CA LYS A 90 -1.83 5.63 29.75
C LYS A 90 -0.61 6.51 30.03
N ASN A 91 0.18 6.18 31.05
CA ASN A 91 1.37 6.95 31.42
C ASN A 91 2.38 7.00 30.27
N ASN A 92 2.60 5.87 29.59
CA ASN A 92 3.48 5.81 28.42
C ASN A 92 2.98 6.67 27.25
N THR A 93 1.67 6.78 27.03
CA THR A 93 1.13 7.66 25.97
C THR A 93 1.28 9.15 26.29
N THR A 94 1.18 9.55 27.55
CA THR A 94 1.33 10.95 27.96
C THR A 94 2.77 11.44 27.74
N ILE A 95 3.75 10.65 28.20
CA ILE A 95 5.18 10.92 28.02
C ILE A 95 5.54 11.06 26.53
N LEU A 96 4.96 10.22 25.67
CA LEU A 96 5.22 10.24 24.23
C LEU A 96 4.64 11.49 23.56
N ASN A 97 3.48 11.96 24.01
CA ASN A 97 2.85 13.16 23.49
C ASN A 97 3.60 14.44 23.89
N GLU A 98 4.09 14.52 25.13
CA GLU A 98 4.92 15.64 25.59
C GLU A 98 6.24 15.73 24.80
N ARG A 99 6.87 14.58 24.54
CA ARG A 99 8.09 14.53 23.70
C ARG A 99 7.82 14.96 22.27
N LEU A 100 6.67 14.57 21.70
CA LEU A 100 6.23 15.01 20.37
C LEU A 100 6.01 16.52 20.31
N GLN A 101 5.41 17.09 21.35
CA GLN A 101 5.16 18.53 21.42
C GLN A 101 6.46 19.34 21.46
N LYS A 102 7.44 18.93 22.29
CA LYS A 102 8.78 19.54 22.33
C LYS A 102 9.48 19.48 20.96
N LEU A 103 9.45 18.32 20.30
CA LEU A 103 10.03 18.15 18.96
C LEU A 103 9.34 19.01 17.89
N THR A 104 8.03 19.25 18.02
CA THR A 104 7.32 20.14 17.11
C THR A 104 7.71 21.61 17.32
N GLU A 105 7.85 22.04 18.57
CA GLU A 105 8.27 23.40 18.93
C GLU A 105 9.69 23.67 18.43
N GLU A 106 10.63 22.77 18.69
CA GLU A 106 12.01 22.84 18.16
C GLU A 106 12.04 22.94 16.64
N ASN A 107 11.25 22.12 15.94
CA ASN A 107 11.15 22.19 14.48
C ASN A 107 10.63 23.54 13.98
N THR A 108 9.65 24.13 14.67
CA THR A 108 9.14 25.46 14.29
C THR A 108 10.18 26.54 14.49
N GLN A 109 10.96 26.49 15.58
CA GLN A 109 12.07 27.41 15.83
C GLN A 109 13.18 27.26 14.77
N LEU A 110 13.58 26.04 14.44
CA LEU A 110 14.58 25.76 13.39
C LEU A 110 14.14 26.27 12.01
N LYS A 111 12.85 26.14 11.68
CA LYS A 111 12.28 26.70 10.44
C LYS A 111 12.35 28.22 10.41
N ARG A 112 12.02 28.88 11.52
CA ARG A 112 12.14 30.35 11.65
C ARG A 112 13.60 30.79 11.50
N ARG A 113 14.54 30.13 12.19
CA ARG A 113 15.98 30.42 12.09
C ARG A 113 16.50 30.26 10.66
N ASN A 114 16.12 29.18 9.97
CA ASN A 114 16.46 28.97 8.56
C ASN A 114 15.92 30.05 7.64
N LYS A 115 14.68 30.52 7.88
CA LYS A 115 14.11 31.63 7.11
C LYS A 115 14.91 32.91 7.30
N ASN A 116 15.27 33.24 8.54
CA ASN A 116 16.06 34.42 8.86
C ASN A 116 17.46 34.37 8.23
N LEU A 117 18.14 33.21 8.32
CA LEU A 117 19.44 33.00 7.67
C LEU A 117 19.37 33.17 6.16
N ARG A 118 18.34 32.60 5.51
CA ARG A 118 18.13 32.79 4.05
C ARG A 118 17.94 34.25 3.67
N GLN A 119 17.18 35.00 4.47
CA GLN A 119 16.99 36.44 4.24
C GLN A 119 18.30 37.22 4.44
N ALA A 120 19.10 36.88 5.46
CA ALA A 120 20.41 37.49 5.68
C ALA A 120 21.37 37.21 4.51
N CYS A 121 21.45 35.96 4.04
CA CYS A 121 22.24 35.61 2.84
C CYS A 121 21.81 36.40 1.60
N ASN A 122 20.51 36.61 1.40
CA ASN A 122 20.00 37.40 0.28
C ASN A 122 20.38 38.89 0.39
N ARG A 123 20.34 39.47 1.60
CA ARG A 123 20.81 40.85 1.84
C ARG A 123 22.30 40.98 1.54
N MET A 124 23.11 40.02 1.99
CA MET A 124 24.55 40.00 1.69
C MET A 124 24.83 39.87 0.19
N LYS A 125 24.10 39.00 -0.54
CA LYS A 125 24.23 38.89 -2.01
C LYS A 125 23.96 40.22 -2.72
N LYS A 126 22.88 40.92 -2.34
CA LYS A 126 22.58 42.24 -2.91
C LYS A 126 23.68 43.26 -2.62
N ARG A 127 24.24 43.26 -1.40
CA ARG A 127 25.38 44.14 -1.05
C ARG A 127 26.60 43.85 -1.92
N VAL A 128 26.93 42.57 -2.12
CA VAL A 128 28.05 42.17 -3.00
C VAL A 128 27.81 42.63 -4.44
N GLU A 129 26.60 42.51 -4.97
CA GLU A 129 26.27 43.02 -6.31
C GLU A 129 26.44 44.54 -6.42
N ILE A 130 25.98 45.30 -5.41
CA ILE A 130 26.14 46.76 -5.39
C ILE A 130 27.63 47.14 -5.33
N LEU A 131 28.41 46.47 -4.48
CA LEU A 131 29.85 46.72 -4.36
C LEU A 131 30.58 46.37 -5.67
N LYS A 132 30.23 45.27 -6.33
CA LYS A 132 30.77 44.92 -7.66
C LYS A 132 30.46 45.99 -8.70
N LYS A 133 29.24 46.55 -8.70
CA LYS A 133 28.86 47.64 -9.61
C LYS A 133 29.67 48.92 -9.35
N ARG A 134 29.91 49.26 -8.08
CA ARG A 134 30.75 50.41 -7.71
C ARG A 134 32.21 50.22 -8.10
N LEU A 135 32.75 49.03 -7.88
CA LEU A 135 34.11 48.68 -8.30
C LEU A 135 34.27 48.81 -9.83
N LEU A 136 33.29 48.31 -10.61
CA LEU A 136 33.28 48.46 -12.06
C LEU A 136 33.17 49.92 -12.52
N GLN A 137 32.54 50.80 -11.73
CA GLN A 137 32.50 52.24 -12.01
C GLN A 137 33.82 52.93 -11.68
N GLN A 138 34.53 52.48 -10.64
CA GLN A 138 35.86 52.99 -10.26
C GLN A 138 37.00 52.49 -11.15
N ILE A 139 36.83 51.37 -11.85
CA ILE A 139 37.83 50.80 -12.77
C ILE A 139 37.77 51.45 -14.16
N ARG A 140 36.87 52.42 -14.43
CA ARG A 140 36.97 53.23 -15.65
C ARG A 140 38.20 54.14 -15.52
N PRO A 141 39.28 53.93 -16.28
CA PRO A 141 40.38 54.87 -16.29
C PRO A 141 39.93 56.12 -17.05
N ASP A 142 40.32 57.29 -16.54
CA ASP A 142 40.41 58.51 -17.33
C ASP A 142 41.35 58.23 -18.51
N ASN A 143 40.78 58.00 -19.68
CA ASN A 143 41.48 58.11 -20.95
C ASN A 143 40.44 58.48 -22.00
N ASP A 144 40.36 59.79 -22.21
CA ASP A 144 39.86 60.41 -23.43
C ASP A 144 40.72 59.94 -24.60
N ALA A 145 40.26 58.89 -25.28
CA ALA A 145 40.66 58.61 -26.64
C ALA A 145 39.43 58.10 -27.39
N ILE A 146 39.10 58.83 -28.45
CA ILE A 146 38.02 58.62 -29.39
C ILE A 146 38.03 57.16 -29.88
N SER A 147 37.27 56.30 -29.21
CA SER A 147 36.70 55.13 -29.84
C SER A 147 35.29 55.53 -30.24
N ILE A 148 35.09 55.71 -31.55
CA ILE A 148 33.76 55.64 -32.15
C ILE A 148 33.27 54.22 -31.86
N GLU A 149 32.71 54.02 -30.66
CA GLU A 149 31.81 52.92 -30.42
C GLU A 149 30.68 53.15 -31.42
N THR A 150 30.68 52.36 -32.48
CA THR A 150 29.49 52.15 -33.30
C THR A 150 28.33 52.03 -32.32
N ARG A 151 27.46 53.05 -32.26
CA ARG A 151 26.21 52.96 -31.51
C ARG A 151 25.61 51.64 -31.95
N GLN A 152 25.56 50.65 -31.07
CA GLN A 152 24.82 49.43 -31.33
C GLN A 152 23.40 49.93 -31.61
N CYS A 153 23.03 49.94 -32.89
CA CYS A 153 21.72 50.36 -33.30
C CYS A 153 20.78 49.40 -32.59
N ASP A 154 19.99 49.92 -31.64
CA ASP A 154 19.02 49.10 -30.94
C ASP A 154 18.22 48.35 -31.99
N ASP A 155 18.15 47.04 -31.80
CA ASP A 155 17.75 46.06 -32.79
C ASP A 155 16.23 46.12 -32.98
N THR A 156 15.73 47.24 -33.51
CA THR A 156 14.30 47.55 -33.55
C THR A 156 13.59 46.66 -34.56
N PRO A 157 12.27 46.42 -34.39
CA PRO A 157 11.48 45.64 -35.35
C PRO A 157 11.61 46.13 -36.79
N LEU A 158 11.84 47.44 -36.98
CA LEU A 158 12.05 48.05 -38.29
C LEU A 158 13.43 47.72 -38.86
N THR A 159 14.49 47.88 -38.06
CA THR A 159 15.88 47.59 -38.47
C THR A 159 16.05 46.11 -38.84
N LYS A 160 15.47 45.20 -38.04
CA LYS A 160 15.45 43.75 -38.32
C LYS A 160 14.74 43.41 -39.62
N SER A 161 13.59 44.03 -39.87
CA SER A 161 12.81 43.78 -41.09
C SER A 161 13.54 44.26 -42.34
N ASN A 162 14.24 45.40 -42.27
CA ASN A 162 15.03 45.91 -43.38
C ASN A 162 16.25 45.02 -43.65
N SER A 163 17.01 44.64 -42.61
CA SER A 163 18.18 43.75 -42.78
C SER A 163 17.81 42.41 -43.42
N PHE A 164 16.70 41.79 -43.00
CA PHE A 164 16.22 40.54 -43.57
C PHE A 164 15.83 40.67 -45.05
N LEU A 165 15.18 41.78 -45.43
CA LEU A 165 14.78 42.01 -46.82
C LEU A 165 15.97 42.28 -47.74
N GLU A 166 16.98 43.00 -47.25
CA GLU A 166 18.22 43.25 -47.98
C GLU A 166 19.05 41.97 -48.17
N GLU A 167 19.09 41.09 -47.16
CA GLU A 167 19.85 39.85 -47.19
C GLU A 167 19.17 38.76 -48.05
N THR A 168 17.83 38.68 -48.04
CA THR A 168 17.11 37.56 -48.68
C THR A 168 16.54 37.86 -50.06
N LEU A 169 16.25 39.13 -50.39
CA LEU A 169 15.59 39.50 -51.66
C LEU A 169 16.23 40.73 -52.33
N PRO A 170 17.47 40.63 -52.86
CA PRO A 170 18.13 41.77 -53.51
C PRO A 170 17.37 42.27 -54.75
N ASN A 171 16.86 41.36 -55.60
CA ASN A 171 16.38 41.67 -56.97
C ASN A 171 14.86 41.70 -57.16
N VAL A 172 14.07 41.98 -56.12
CA VAL A 172 12.60 42.04 -56.21
C VAL A 172 12.09 43.48 -56.35
N SER A 173 10.98 43.65 -57.07
CA SER A 173 10.22 44.90 -57.20
C SER A 173 9.95 45.59 -55.84
N MET A 174 10.12 46.92 -55.81
CA MET A 174 9.97 47.74 -54.60
C MET A 174 8.57 47.65 -53.97
N THR A 175 7.52 47.48 -54.75
CA THR A 175 6.13 47.43 -54.25
C THR A 175 5.82 46.10 -53.54
N GLU A 176 6.46 45.01 -53.95
CA GLU A 176 6.33 43.71 -53.29
C GLU A 176 7.19 43.67 -52.02
N LYS A 177 8.39 44.27 -52.05
CA LYS A 177 9.24 44.47 -50.87
C LYS A 177 8.50 45.21 -49.75
N GLU A 178 7.73 46.25 -50.07
CA GLU A 178 6.93 46.96 -49.06
C GLU A 178 5.80 46.13 -48.44
N LYS A 179 5.11 45.31 -49.24
CA LYS A 179 4.06 44.41 -48.73
C LYS A 179 4.65 43.37 -47.77
N VAL A 180 5.81 42.81 -48.11
CA VAL A 180 6.53 41.86 -47.25
C VAL A 180 7.07 42.58 -46.00
N LYS A 181 7.61 43.79 -46.14
CA LYS A 181 8.07 44.65 -45.04
C LYS A 181 6.98 44.90 -44.01
N LYS A 182 5.77 45.27 -44.44
CA LYS A 182 4.62 45.49 -43.53
C LYS A 182 4.28 44.23 -42.73
N LYS A 183 4.29 43.05 -43.37
CA LYS A 183 4.04 41.77 -42.69
C LYS A 183 5.16 41.37 -41.73
N LEU A 184 6.43 41.58 -42.11
CA LEU A 184 7.59 41.32 -41.26
C LEU A 184 7.62 42.23 -40.03
N ILE A 185 7.36 43.52 -40.21
CA ILE A 185 7.26 44.47 -39.12
C ILE A 185 6.17 44.05 -38.15
N LEU A 186 4.98 43.69 -38.65
CA LEU A 186 3.89 43.18 -37.81
C LEU A 186 4.30 41.92 -37.01
N LEU A 187 4.99 40.98 -37.65
CA LEU A 187 5.46 39.78 -36.97
C LEU A 187 6.48 40.12 -35.87
N ASN A 188 7.43 41.00 -36.16
CA ASN A 188 8.49 41.39 -35.23
C ASN A 188 7.95 42.20 -34.05
N THR A 189 7.03 43.14 -34.29
CA THR A 189 6.37 43.91 -33.21
C THR A 189 5.55 42.99 -32.31
N ILE A 190 4.73 42.10 -32.87
CA ILE A 190 3.98 41.10 -32.09
C ILE A 190 4.94 40.22 -31.29
N THR A 191 6.07 39.83 -31.88
CA THR A 191 7.06 38.97 -31.21
C THR A 191 7.67 39.67 -30.00
N ASP A 192 8.08 40.93 -30.13
CA ASP A 192 8.70 41.68 -29.04
C ASP A 192 7.68 42.06 -27.96
N SER A 193 6.44 42.42 -28.35
CA SER A 193 5.32 42.61 -27.42
C SER A 193 5.03 41.33 -26.63
N LEU A 194 4.90 40.18 -27.29
CA LEU A 194 4.64 38.90 -26.62
C LEU A 194 5.78 38.47 -25.70
N LYS A 195 7.05 38.71 -26.05
CA LYS A 195 8.19 38.46 -25.16
C LYS A 195 8.13 39.33 -23.92
N SER A 196 7.85 40.61 -24.07
CA SER A 196 7.78 41.54 -22.94
C SER A 196 6.63 41.18 -21.99
N GLU A 197 5.45 40.87 -22.51
CA GLU A 197 4.31 40.43 -21.71
C GLU A 197 4.53 39.05 -21.10
N PHE A 198 5.14 38.10 -21.82
CA PHE A 198 5.50 36.79 -21.26
C PHE A 198 6.46 36.92 -20.06
N ASN A 199 7.40 37.85 -20.10
CA ASN A 199 8.33 38.07 -19.00
C ASN A 199 7.62 38.59 -17.74
N LYS A 200 6.65 39.50 -17.91
CA LYS A 200 5.81 40.05 -16.82
C LYS A 200 4.75 39.07 -16.31
N ALA A 201 4.28 38.16 -17.18
CA ALA A 201 3.14 37.29 -16.93
C ALA A 201 3.30 36.32 -15.76
N ASP A 202 2.17 35.96 -15.18
CA ASP A 202 2.08 35.11 -14.01
C ASP A 202 2.17 33.61 -14.36
N THR A 203 2.35 32.72 -13.37
CA THR A 203 2.57 31.28 -13.67
C THR A 203 1.41 30.58 -14.39
N LYS A 204 0.17 31.08 -14.23
CA LYS A 204 -1.02 30.57 -14.92
C LYS A 204 -1.08 31.01 -16.38
N GLU A 205 -0.81 32.28 -16.65
CA GLU A 205 -0.76 32.85 -18.01
C GLU A 205 0.35 32.21 -18.83
N LYS A 206 1.53 32.01 -18.22
CA LYS A 206 2.63 31.24 -18.81
C LYS A 206 2.24 29.81 -19.20
N LYS A 207 1.30 29.17 -18.49
CA LYS A 207 0.77 27.85 -18.88
C LYS A 207 -0.16 27.93 -20.09
N VAL A 208 -0.98 28.97 -20.17
CA VAL A 208 -1.86 29.20 -21.33
C VAL A 208 -1.03 29.43 -22.59
N LEU A 209 -0.03 30.31 -22.52
CA LEU A 209 0.89 30.56 -23.65
C LEU A 209 1.68 29.32 -24.08
N LYS A 210 2.09 28.47 -23.12
CA LYS A 210 2.67 27.15 -23.44
C LYS A 210 1.71 26.23 -24.19
N LYS A 211 0.40 26.28 -23.90
CA LYS A 211 -0.61 25.49 -24.62
C LYS A 211 -0.77 25.96 -26.06
N VAL A 212 -0.75 27.29 -26.29
CA VAL A 212 -0.79 27.88 -27.64
C VAL A 212 0.35 27.34 -28.51
N ALA A 213 1.58 27.29 -27.98
CA ALA A 213 2.73 26.72 -28.68
C ALA A 213 2.62 25.21 -28.95
N THR A 214 1.81 24.46 -28.20
CA THR A 214 1.61 23.02 -28.36
C THR A 214 0.30 22.64 -29.06
N ASN A 215 -0.42 23.61 -29.62
CA ASN A 215 -1.70 23.38 -30.28
C ASN A 215 -1.54 22.52 -31.56
N ASP A 216 -2.62 21.89 -32.00
CA ASP A 216 -2.65 20.98 -33.15
C ASP A 216 -2.25 21.69 -34.45
N ILE A 217 -2.60 22.97 -34.59
CA ILE A 217 -2.18 23.81 -35.73
C ILE A 217 -0.65 23.96 -35.75
N ALA A 218 -0.04 24.28 -34.61
CA ALA A 218 1.41 24.41 -34.49
C ALA A 218 2.13 23.07 -34.73
N ASN A 219 1.52 21.95 -34.32
CA ASN A 219 2.04 20.62 -34.57
C ASN A 219 1.92 20.22 -36.05
N LYS A 220 0.80 20.53 -36.72
CA LYS A 220 0.54 20.25 -38.14
C LYS A 220 1.63 20.86 -39.05
N TYR A 221 2.00 22.11 -38.79
CA TYR A 221 3.01 22.83 -39.56
C TYR A 221 4.44 22.74 -38.98
N LYS A 222 4.67 21.92 -37.95
CA LYS A 222 5.98 21.73 -37.28
C LYS A 222 6.62 23.04 -36.75
N LEU A 223 5.83 24.10 -36.52
CA LEU A 223 6.29 25.43 -36.08
C LEU A 223 6.44 25.56 -34.56
N LYS A 224 6.36 24.46 -33.81
CA LYS A 224 6.40 24.46 -32.35
C LYS A 224 7.62 25.18 -31.77
N THR A 225 8.81 24.96 -32.33
CA THR A 225 10.06 25.60 -31.89
C THR A 225 10.07 27.08 -32.20
N ALA A 226 9.66 27.47 -33.41
CA ALA A 226 9.54 28.87 -33.83
C ALA A 226 8.58 29.64 -32.92
N ILE A 227 7.38 29.10 -32.69
CA ILE A 227 6.37 29.70 -31.80
C ILE A 227 6.88 29.75 -30.35
N SER A 228 7.60 28.73 -29.89
CA SER A 228 8.19 28.75 -28.55
C SER A 228 9.23 29.86 -28.39
N ASN A 229 10.03 30.11 -29.43
CA ASN A 229 11.01 31.20 -29.47
C ASN A 229 10.34 32.58 -29.46
N VAL A 230 9.21 32.73 -30.15
CA VAL A 230 8.39 33.96 -30.13
C VAL A 230 7.93 34.29 -28.71
N PHE A 231 7.52 33.32 -27.92
CA PHE A 231 7.14 33.54 -26.52
C PHE A 231 8.33 33.64 -25.54
N GLY A 232 9.58 33.55 -26.01
CA GLY A 232 10.75 33.54 -25.11
C GLY A 232 10.88 32.29 -24.24
N LEU A 233 10.24 31.18 -24.62
CA LEU A 233 10.31 29.90 -23.92
C LEU A 233 11.69 29.26 -24.15
N LYS A 234 12.67 29.57 -23.28
CA LYS A 234 13.98 28.92 -23.33
C LYS A 234 13.88 27.45 -22.92
N GLY A 235 14.15 26.55 -23.86
CA GLY A 235 14.34 25.12 -23.64
C GLY A 235 13.21 24.20 -24.14
N ARG A 236 13.51 22.90 -24.22
CA ARG A 236 12.56 21.87 -24.66
C ARG A 236 11.38 21.80 -23.69
N ILE A 237 10.15 22.01 -24.18
CA ILE A 237 8.92 21.79 -23.38
C ILE A 237 8.89 20.32 -22.95
N ARG A 238 9.34 20.03 -21.72
CA ARG A 238 9.32 18.67 -21.17
C ARG A 238 7.87 18.24 -21.01
N LYS A 239 7.48 17.18 -21.71
CA LYS A 239 6.25 16.44 -21.40
C LYS A 239 6.46 15.83 -20.01
N THR A 240 5.94 16.49 -18.98
CA THR A 240 5.89 15.90 -17.65
C THR A 240 4.85 14.79 -17.71
N LYS A 241 5.26 13.55 -17.38
CA LYS A 241 4.30 12.46 -17.23
C LYS A 241 3.26 12.88 -16.22
N SER A 242 2.00 12.64 -16.55
CA SER A 242 0.92 12.99 -15.64
C SER A 242 1.09 12.23 -14.33
N ILE A 243 0.74 12.84 -13.20
CA ILE A 243 0.72 12.16 -11.90
C ILE A 243 -0.07 10.84 -11.99
N ASN A 244 -1.12 10.81 -12.82
CA ASN A 244 -1.91 9.61 -13.07
C ASN A 244 -1.14 8.49 -13.79
N GLU A 245 -0.23 8.83 -14.71
CA GLU A 245 0.62 7.84 -15.40
C GLU A 245 1.62 7.22 -14.44
N MET A 246 2.28 8.04 -13.62
CA MET A 246 3.19 7.56 -12.57
C MET A 246 2.46 6.65 -11.58
N LYS A 247 1.24 7.02 -11.19
CA LYS A 247 0.39 6.22 -10.31
C LYS A 247 0.01 4.88 -10.93
N LYS A 248 -0.34 4.84 -12.22
CA LYS A 248 -0.62 3.60 -12.96
C LYS A 248 0.61 2.70 -13.02
N LYS A 249 1.80 3.28 -13.25
CA LYS A 249 3.06 2.53 -13.26
C LYS A 249 3.34 1.87 -11.91
N TYR A 250 3.27 2.64 -10.81
CA TYR A 250 3.46 2.07 -9.48
C TYR A 250 2.42 1.02 -9.12
N LYS A 251 1.16 1.22 -9.53
CA LYS A 251 0.12 0.23 -9.30
C LYS A 251 0.47 -1.10 -9.97
N LYS A 252 0.84 -1.08 -11.26
CA LYS A 252 1.24 -2.30 -11.99
C LYS A 252 2.44 -2.98 -11.35
N ASP A 253 3.52 -2.24 -11.13
CA ASP A 253 4.75 -2.74 -10.50
C ASP A 253 4.49 -3.45 -9.15
N ILE A 254 3.63 -2.86 -8.31
CA ILE A 254 3.25 -3.47 -7.02
C ILE A 254 2.35 -4.70 -7.24
N GLN A 255 1.42 -4.66 -8.19
CA GLN A 255 0.56 -5.82 -8.50
C GLN A 255 1.39 -7.00 -9.00
N ASP A 256 2.32 -6.76 -9.92
CA ASP A 256 3.22 -7.76 -10.49
C ASP A 256 4.11 -8.37 -9.39
N PHE A 257 4.62 -7.55 -8.46
CA PHE A 257 5.36 -8.05 -7.29
C PHE A 257 4.52 -8.99 -6.42
N PHE A 258 3.25 -8.66 -6.17
CA PHE A 258 2.37 -9.51 -5.37
C PHE A 258 1.93 -10.79 -6.08
N GLU A 259 1.96 -10.83 -7.42
CA GLU A 259 1.53 -11.98 -8.20
C GLU A 259 2.57 -13.11 -8.24
N ARG A 260 3.83 -12.81 -7.91
CA ARG A 260 4.90 -13.81 -7.81
C ARG A 260 4.63 -14.87 -6.75
N GLU A 261 5.07 -16.09 -7.02
CA GLU A 261 4.80 -17.27 -6.18
C GLU A 261 5.54 -17.25 -4.83
N ASP A 262 6.71 -16.62 -4.77
CA ASP A 262 7.49 -16.42 -3.55
C ASP A 262 6.83 -15.42 -2.58
N VAL A 263 6.06 -14.48 -3.12
CA VAL A 263 5.36 -13.43 -2.35
C VAL A 263 3.96 -13.88 -1.94
N SER A 264 3.19 -14.45 -2.87
CA SER A 264 1.85 -14.96 -2.59
C SER A 264 1.56 -16.22 -3.37
N ARG A 265 0.76 -17.12 -2.79
CA ARG A 265 0.32 -18.35 -3.44
C ARG A 265 -1.17 -18.34 -3.75
N PRO A 266 -1.63 -18.94 -4.85
CA PRO A 266 -3.05 -19.11 -5.11
C PRO A 266 -3.69 -20.05 -4.08
N SER A 267 -4.99 -19.87 -3.82
CA SER A 267 -5.76 -20.82 -3.04
C SER A 267 -6.08 -22.08 -3.85
N ALA A 268 -6.14 -23.24 -3.19
CA ALA A 268 -6.44 -24.52 -3.82
C ALA A 268 -7.90 -24.65 -4.31
N GLY A 269 -8.84 -23.91 -3.72
CA GLY A 269 -10.26 -24.03 -4.03
C GLY A 269 -10.69 -23.21 -5.26
N LYS A 270 -11.29 -23.86 -6.27
CA LYS A 270 -11.92 -23.19 -7.44
C LYS A 270 -13.02 -22.19 -7.05
N ASN A 271 -13.63 -22.38 -5.88
CA ASN A 271 -14.66 -21.50 -5.32
C ASN A 271 -14.11 -20.40 -4.40
N GLU A 272 -12.81 -20.42 -4.08
CA GLU A 272 -12.16 -19.40 -3.28
C GLU A 272 -11.79 -18.19 -4.13
N CYS A 273 -12.81 -17.47 -4.59
CA CYS A 273 -12.66 -16.22 -5.33
C CYS A 273 -13.14 -15.04 -4.48
N ILE A 274 -12.56 -13.86 -4.74
CA ILE A 274 -13.02 -12.59 -4.20
C ILE A 274 -13.55 -11.77 -5.37
N THR A 275 -14.77 -11.25 -5.23
CA THR A 275 -15.38 -10.36 -6.23
C THR A 275 -15.34 -8.93 -5.72
N ARG A 276 -14.72 -8.04 -6.50
CA ARG A 276 -14.71 -6.60 -6.22
C ARG A 276 -14.80 -5.84 -7.54
N ASN A 277 -15.62 -4.78 -7.59
CA ASN A 277 -15.82 -3.98 -8.81
C ASN A 277 -16.24 -4.81 -10.04
N LYS A 278 -17.09 -5.83 -9.85
CA LYS A 278 -17.53 -6.78 -10.89
C LYS A 278 -16.44 -7.70 -11.46
N GLU A 279 -15.21 -7.63 -10.94
CA GLU A 279 -14.13 -8.56 -11.28
C GLU A 279 -14.06 -9.67 -10.22
N LYS A 280 -14.21 -10.94 -10.65
CA LYS A 280 -14.07 -12.13 -9.81
C LYS A 280 -12.70 -12.74 -10.04
N VAL A 281 -11.84 -12.69 -9.03
CA VAL A 281 -10.45 -13.18 -9.11
C VAL A 281 -10.20 -14.23 -8.04
N GLN A 282 -9.40 -15.26 -8.34
CA GLN A 282 -9.01 -16.28 -7.37
C GLN A 282 -8.23 -15.65 -6.21
N LYS A 283 -8.53 -16.10 -5.00
CA LYS A 283 -7.86 -15.62 -3.80
C LYS A 283 -6.42 -16.10 -3.76
N ARG A 284 -5.50 -15.21 -3.39
CA ARG A 284 -4.09 -15.52 -3.12
C ARG A 284 -3.78 -15.26 -1.65
N TYR A 285 -2.94 -16.09 -1.05
CA TYR A 285 -2.49 -15.96 0.32
C TYR A 285 -1.07 -15.43 0.37
N LEU A 286 -0.83 -14.42 1.21
CA LEU A 286 0.51 -13.93 1.50
C LEU A 286 1.35 -15.00 2.20
N MET A 287 2.57 -15.22 1.71
CA MET A 287 3.53 -16.13 2.34
C MET A 287 4.16 -15.51 3.58
N GLU A 288 4.50 -14.22 3.51
CA GLU A 288 5.12 -13.46 4.58
C GLU A 288 4.26 -12.27 5.04
N PRO A 289 4.52 -11.72 6.25
CA PRO A 289 3.88 -10.48 6.65
C PRO A 289 4.31 -9.32 5.73
N ILE A 290 3.37 -8.40 5.46
CA ILE A 290 3.52 -7.33 4.48
C ILE A 290 4.78 -6.47 4.70
N TYR A 291 5.19 -6.26 5.97
CA TYR A 291 6.40 -5.47 6.25
C TYR A 291 7.69 -6.14 5.75
N LYS A 292 7.79 -7.47 5.80
CA LYS A 292 8.94 -8.22 5.25
C LYS A 292 8.91 -8.20 3.72
N LEU A 293 7.73 -8.39 3.14
CA LEU A 293 7.53 -8.27 1.69
C LEU A 293 7.88 -6.88 1.16
N TYR A 294 7.54 -5.83 1.90
CA TYR A 294 7.97 -4.47 1.54
C TYR A 294 9.49 -4.31 1.60
N ARG A 295 10.15 -4.91 2.59
CA ARG A 295 11.62 -4.91 2.65
C ARG A 295 12.23 -5.61 1.43
N LYS A 296 11.69 -6.75 1.01
CA LYS A 296 12.08 -7.44 -0.25
C LYS A 296 11.84 -6.55 -1.47
N TYR A 297 10.66 -5.99 -1.62
CA TYR A 297 10.33 -5.07 -2.71
C TYR A 297 11.29 -3.86 -2.79
N ARG A 298 11.66 -3.28 -1.64
CA ARG A 298 12.64 -2.17 -1.60
C ARG A 298 14.05 -2.62 -1.94
N PHE A 299 14.44 -3.82 -1.51
CA PHE A 299 15.73 -4.42 -1.84
C PHE A 299 15.89 -4.67 -3.34
N GLU A 300 14.82 -5.08 -4.02
CA GLU A 300 14.78 -5.28 -5.47
C GLU A 300 14.71 -3.96 -6.28
N GLY A 301 14.79 -2.79 -5.63
CA GLY A 301 14.77 -1.49 -6.30
C GLY A 301 13.38 -0.84 -6.42
N GLY A 302 12.38 -1.36 -5.71
CA GLY A 302 11.03 -0.81 -5.67
C GLY A 302 10.99 0.63 -5.16
N LYS A 303 10.36 1.53 -5.92
CA LYS A 303 10.39 2.98 -5.62
C LYS A 303 9.19 3.47 -4.79
N ALA A 304 8.16 2.64 -4.63
CA ALA A 304 6.97 3.02 -3.89
C ALA A 304 7.21 3.11 -2.37
N SER A 305 6.53 4.05 -1.72
CA SER A 305 6.50 4.14 -0.25
C SER A 305 5.65 3.01 0.36
N LEU A 306 5.86 2.74 1.65
CA LEU A 306 5.08 1.74 2.40
C LEU A 306 3.57 1.97 2.25
N GLN A 307 3.09 3.18 2.45
CA GLN A 307 1.66 3.51 2.32
C GLN A 307 1.13 3.20 0.90
N THR A 308 1.93 3.52 -0.12
CA THR A 308 1.58 3.27 -1.52
C THR A 308 1.53 1.76 -1.80
N PHE A 309 2.49 1.01 -1.26
CA PHE A 309 2.56 -0.45 -1.34
C PHE A 309 1.33 -1.12 -0.74
N TYR A 310 0.90 -0.69 0.46
CA TYR A 310 -0.33 -1.17 1.09
C TYR A 310 -1.59 -0.81 0.27
N ARG A 311 -1.64 0.42 -0.28
CA ARG A 311 -2.80 0.91 -1.03
C ARG A 311 -3.00 0.20 -2.36
N PHE A 312 -1.91 -0.11 -3.07
CA PHE A 312 -1.96 -0.77 -4.38
C PHE A 312 -1.88 -2.28 -4.34
N ARG A 313 -1.82 -2.88 -3.15
CA ARG A 313 -1.97 -4.33 -2.99
C ARG A 313 -3.26 -4.81 -3.69
N PRO A 314 -3.18 -5.84 -4.56
CA PRO A 314 -4.36 -6.46 -5.16
C PRO A 314 -5.37 -6.91 -4.11
N PHE A 315 -6.66 -6.74 -4.37
CA PHE A 315 -7.70 -7.15 -3.42
C PHE A 315 -7.85 -8.68 -3.30
N SER A 316 -7.36 -9.42 -4.30
CA SER A 316 -7.30 -10.89 -4.30
C SER A 316 -6.26 -11.44 -3.32
N VAL A 317 -5.27 -10.63 -2.93
CA VAL A 317 -4.15 -11.04 -2.07
C VAL A 317 -4.48 -10.76 -0.59
N VAL A 318 -4.67 -11.82 0.18
CA VAL A 318 -5.18 -11.79 1.55
C VAL A 318 -4.21 -12.45 2.53
N LYS A 319 -4.23 -12.02 3.79
CA LYS A 319 -3.49 -12.68 4.86
C LYS A 319 -4.12 -14.06 5.16
N PRO A 320 -3.35 -15.15 5.23
CA PRO A 320 -3.89 -16.47 5.54
C PRO A 320 -4.43 -16.54 6.98
N ARG A 321 -5.61 -17.15 7.17
CA ARG A 321 -6.12 -17.57 8.49
C ARG A 321 -5.40 -18.85 8.92
N LEU A 322 -5.55 -19.26 10.19
CA LEU A 322 -4.88 -20.46 10.71
C LEU A 322 -5.19 -21.72 9.88
N GLN A 323 -6.45 -21.89 9.47
CA GLN A 323 -6.90 -23.01 8.62
C GLN A 323 -6.33 -22.94 7.21
N ASP A 324 -6.02 -21.73 6.73
CA ASP A 324 -5.54 -21.51 5.37
C ASP A 324 -4.02 -21.72 5.28
N ARG A 325 -3.28 -21.89 6.40
CA ARG A 325 -1.81 -22.03 6.39
C ARG A 325 -1.41 -23.44 5.98
N ASN A 326 -0.46 -23.55 5.04
CA ASN A 326 0.22 -24.81 4.72
C ASN A 326 1.27 -25.15 5.80
N THR A 327 0.85 -25.18 7.07
CA THR A 327 1.67 -25.65 8.18
C THR A 327 1.01 -26.91 8.70
N CYS A 328 1.70 -28.05 8.65
CA CYS A 328 1.20 -29.26 9.30
C CYS A 328 1.24 -29.05 10.81
N ALA A 329 0.15 -28.55 11.38
CA ALA A 329 -0.11 -28.56 12.82
C ALA A 329 -0.51 -29.97 13.31
N CYS A 330 0.04 -30.99 12.65
CA CYS A 330 -0.16 -32.36 13.05
C CYS A 330 0.48 -32.60 14.42
N ILE A 331 -0.11 -33.55 15.14
CA ILE A 331 0.34 -33.97 16.47
C ILE A 331 1.83 -34.35 16.45
N LYS A 332 2.29 -34.96 15.35
CA LYS A 332 3.70 -35.31 15.14
C LYS A 332 4.64 -34.11 15.20
N HIS A 333 4.44 -33.08 14.38
CA HIS A 333 5.30 -31.88 14.42
C HIS A 333 5.21 -31.14 15.76
N SER A 334 4.01 -31.04 16.33
CA SER A 334 3.83 -30.37 17.63
C SER A 334 4.58 -31.11 18.75
N ASN A 335 4.50 -32.45 18.76
CA ASN A 335 5.22 -33.28 19.73
C ASN A 335 6.73 -33.24 19.53
N LEU A 336 7.20 -33.18 18.27
CA LEU A 336 8.61 -33.01 17.95
C LEU A 336 9.13 -31.66 18.47
N SER A 337 8.38 -30.57 18.29
CA SER A 337 8.74 -29.25 18.83
C SER A 337 8.83 -29.27 20.35
N PHE A 338 7.91 -29.96 21.04
CA PHE A 338 7.95 -30.07 22.50
C PHE A 338 9.18 -30.86 22.97
N LYS A 339 9.52 -31.97 22.30
CA LYS A 339 10.75 -32.72 22.59
C LYS A 339 11.99 -31.85 22.39
N ALA A 340 12.13 -31.18 21.25
CA ALA A 340 13.26 -30.29 20.97
C ALA A 340 13.38 -29.15 22.00
N THR A 341 12.25 -28.60 22.46
CA THR A 341 12.24 -27.58 23.51
C THR A 341 12.72 -28.13 24.85
N SER A 342 12.29 -29.33 25.25
CA SER A 342 12.75 -29.98 26.48
C SER A 342 14.23 -30.35 26.42
N LEU A 343 14.70 -30.90 25.30
CA LEU A 343 16.12 -31.23 25.10
C LEU A 343 17.02 -29.99 25.12
N LYS A 344 16.57 -28.87 24.54
CA LYS A 344 17.29 -27.59 24.66
C LYS A 344 17.37 -27.09 26.10
N LYS A 345 16.30 -27.23 26.89
CA LYS A 345 16.31 -26.83 28.32
C LYS A 345 17.32 -27.63 29.13
N LEU A 346 17.52 -28.89 28.77
CA LEU A 346 18.54 -29.74 29.37
C LEU A 346 19.95 -29.39 28.89
N GLY A 347 20.10 -28.61 27.82
CA GLY A 347 21.40 -28.29 27.23
C GLY A 347 21.89 -29.30 26.18
N LEU A 348 21.11 -30.35 25.89
CA LEU A 348 21.47 -31.39 24.92
C LEU A 348 21.42 -30.91 23.47
N LEU A 349 20.63 -29.87 23.18
CA LEU A 349 20.52 -29.25 21.85
C LEU A 349 20.84 -27.76 21.94
N GLN A 350 21.61 -27.26 20.97
CA GLN A 350 21.92 -25.83 20.85
C GLN A 350 20.68 -25.00 20.47
N THR A 351 19.80 -25.55 19.62
CA THR A 351 18.62 -24.84 19.12
C THR A 351 17.36 -25.68 19.27
N SER A 352 16.23 -25.00 19.45
CA SER A 352 14.89 -25.59 19.56
C SER A 352 14.11 -25.47 18.25
N ASP A 353 14.71 -24.82 17.25
CA ASP A 353 14.10 -24.66 15.94
C ASP A 353 14.33 -25.91 15.11
N ILE A 354 13.24 -26.57 14.72
CA ILE A 354 13.28 -27.81 13.95
C ILE A 354 13.92 -27.57 12.58
N ASP A 355 13.67 -26.42 11.94
CA ASP A 355 14.23 -26.15 10.62
C ASP A 355 15.76 -25.99 10.65
N GLU A 356 16.32 -25.52 11.76
CA GLU A 356 17.78 -25.46 11.97
C GLU A 356 18.36 -26.84 12.28
N LEU A 357 17.70 -27.62 13.16
CA LEU A 357 18.10 -29.01 13.44
C LEU A 357 18.10 -29.85 12.15
N MET A 358 17.09 -29.68 11.29
CA MET A 358 16.99 -30.40 10.02
C MET A 358 18.14 -30.05 9.06
N LYS A 359 18.63 -28.80 9.04
CA LYS A 359 19.79 -28.41 8.23
C LYS A 359 21.09 -29.06 8.70
N ASN A 360 21.20 -29.34 10.00
CA ASN A 360 22.40 -29.98 10.56
C ASN A 360 22.45 -31.48 10.20
N VAL A 361 21.29 -32.13 10.07
CA VAL A 361 21.18 -33.56 9.73
C VAL A 361 21.14 -33.79 8.22
N THR A 362 20.44 -32.93 7.46
CA THR A 362 20.16 -33.17 6.03
C THR A 362 20.86 -32.17 5.13
N CYS A 363 21.46 -32.63 4.03
CA CYS A 363 22.05 -31.75 3.00
C CYS A 363 20.99 -31.14 2.08
N SER A 364 19.86 -31.83 1.87
CA SER A 364 18.79 -31.39 0.97
C SER A 364 17.42 -31.90 1.43
N LYS A 365 16.35 -31.23 0.98
CA LYS A 365 14.96 -31.60 1.27
C LYS A 365 14.42 -32.73 0.37
N CYS A 366 15.30 -33.46 -0.31
CA CYS A 366 14.91 -34.61 -1.10
C CYS A 366 14.50 -35.79 -0.20
N PHE A 367 13.59 -36.64 -0.71
CA PHE A 367 13.11 -37.81 0.02
C PHE A 367 14.27 -38.67 0.52
N LYS A 368 15.23 -38.99 -0.35
CA LYS A 368 16.38 -39.85 0.00
C LYS A 368 17.20 -39.33 1.20
N CYS A 369 17.49 -38.01 1.29
CA CYS A 369 18.27 -37.51 2.44
C CYS A 369 17.42 -37.44 3.72
N MET A 370 16.12 -37.15 3.63
CA MET A 370 15.21 -37.15 4.79
C MET A 370 15.05 -38.54 5.43
N TYR A 371 15.20 -39.62 4.65
CA TYR A 371 15.18 -41.01 5.13
C TYR A 371 16.58 -41.60 5.35
N SER A 372 17.64 -40.77 5.37
CA SER A 372 19.03 -41.19 5.56
C SER A 372 19.58 -42.16 4.51
N GLU A 373 19.01 -42.17 3.31
CA GLU A 373 19.44 -42.96 2.15
C GLU A 373 20.44 -42.20 1.25
N CYS A 374 20.75 -40.94 1.59
CA CYS A 374 21.69 -40.12 0.82
C CYS A 374 23.13 -40.39 1.23
N SER A 375 23.99 -40.64 0.25
CA SER A 375 25.42 -40.91 0.42
C SER A 375 26.17 -39.81 1.19
N GLU A 376 25.76 -38.55 1.09
CA GLU A 376 26.45 -37.41 1.72
C GLU A 376 26.05 -37.16 3.19
N CYS A 377 24.80 -37.47 3.56
CA CYS A 377 24.22 -37.11 4.86
C CYS A 377 23.94 -38.32 5.76
N LYS A 378 24.08 -39.56 5.26
CA LYS A 378 23.74 -40.81 5.98
C LYS A 378 24.38 -40.95 7.37
N ASN A 379 25.60 -40.45 7.54
CA ASN A 379 26.34 -40.58 8.81
C ASN A 379 26.31 -39.30 9.66
N LYS A 380 25.61 -38.23 9.22
CA LYS A 380 25.52 -36.99 10.00
C LYS A 380 24.55 -37.20 11.16
N LYS A 381 25.10 -37.22 12.37
CA LYS A 381 24.33 -37.23 13.61
C LYS A 381 24.27 -35.82 14.18
N LEU A 382 23.21 -35.52 14.93
CA LEU A 382 23.15 -34.29 15.71
C LEU A 382 24.27 -34.32 16.75
N ALA A 383 25.02 -33.23 16.86
CA ALA A 383 25.92 -33.04 17.99
C ALA A 383 25.06 -32.86 19.24
N VAL A 384 25.11 -33.85 20.13
CA VAL A 384 24.45 -33.85 21.43
C VAL A 384 25.56 -33.77 22.48
N ASP A 385 25.46 -32.84 23.41
CA ASP A 385 26.41 -32.73 24.52
C ASP A 385 26.12 -33.84 25.54
N LEU A 386 26.88 -34.94 25.46
CA LEU A 386 26.72 -36.16 26.28
C LEU A 386 27.21 -36.01 27.73
N THR A 387 27.48 -34.78 28.21
CA THR A 387 28.00 -34.54 29.57
C THR A 387 26.93 -34.63 30.67
N ILE A 388 25.72 -35.08 30.34
CA ILE A 388 24.57 -35.12 31.25
C ILE A 388 24.20 -36.57 31.52
N ASN A 389 24.03 -36.93 32.80
CA ASN A 389 23.66 -38.28 33.24
C ASN A 389 22.42 -38.80 32.49
N GLU A 390 22.55 -39.96 31.83
CA GLU A 390 21.52 -40.67 31.04
C GLU A 390 20.23 -40.96 31.83
N ASP A 391 20.31 -40.95 33.18
CA ASP A 391 19.20 -41.23 34.10
C ASP A 391 18.43 -39.99 34.55
N SER A 392 18.76 -38.80 34.05
CA SER A 392 18.07 -37.57 34.45
C SER A 392 16.61 -37.57 33.94
N PRO A 393 15.59 -37.41 34.80
CA PRO A 393 14.20 -37.45 34.37
C PRO A 393 13.90 -36.26 33.45
N VAL A 394 13.49 -36.55 32.21
CA VAL A 394 13.13 -35.54 31.22
C VAL A 394 11.62 -35.35 31.20
N GLU A 395 11.19 -34.10 31.37
CA GLU A 395 9.78 -33.73 31.30
C GLU A 395 9.46 -33.03 29.99
N TRP A 396 8.44 -33.51 29.28
CA TRP A 396 7.95 -32.83 28.08
C TRP A 396 6.43 -32.92 27.94
N LEU A 397 5.92 -31.98 27.17
CA LEU A 397 4.50 -31.92 26.82
C LEU A 397 4.25 -32.75 25.57
N GLN A 398 3.16 -33.50 25.56
CA GLN A 398 2.77 -34.28 24.38
C GLN A 398 1.27 -34.16 24.13
N TRP A 399 0.88 -33.96 22.88
CA TRP A 399 -0.49 -34.17 22.44
C TRP A 399 -0.74 -35.66 22.25
N LYS A 400 -1.73 -36.20 22.97
CA LYS A 400 -2.22 -37.58 22.82
C LYS A 400 -3.66 -37.54 22.29
N MET A 401 -3.94 -38.39 21.31
CA MET A 401 -5.31 -38.65 20.86
C MET A 401 -5.97 -39.64 21.81
N GLY A 402 -7.12 -39.26 22.37
CA GLY A 402 -7.98 -40.15 23.13
C GLY A 402 -9.36 -40.23 22.49
N THR A 403 -9.91 -41.42 22.38
CA THR A 403 -11.33 -41.61 22.05
C THR A 403 -12.15 -41.42 23.31
N HIS A 404 -13.02 -40.42 23.32
CA HIS A 404 -14.00 -40.21 24.38
C HIS A 404 -15.35 -40.73 23.89
N THR A 405 -15.85 -41.78 24.52
CA THR A 405 -17.19 -42.31 24.26
C THR A 405 -18.18 -41.58 25.14
N TYR A 406 -19.22 -41.00 24.53
CA TYR A 406 -20.35 -40.44 25.29
C TYR A 406 -21.67 -40.93 24.70
N ILE A 407 -22.69 -41.01 25.56
CA ILE A 407 -24.04 -41.40 25.16
C ILE A 407 -24.81 -40.12 24.89
N LYS A 408 -25.33 -39.96 23.67
CA LYS A 408 -26.19 -38.85 23.30
C LYS A 408 -27.62 -39.33 23.42
N ILE A 409 -28.45 -38.60 24.15
CA ILE A 409 -29.87 -38.94 24.36
C ILE A 409 -30.49 -39.23 22.99
N ASP A 410 -31.07 -40.44 22.87
CA ASP A 410 -31.69 -41.09 21.69
C ASP A 410 -30.82 -41.76 20.62
N LYS A 411 -29.49 -41.97 20.78
CA LYS A 411 -28.72 -42.84 19.86
C LYS A 411 -27.65 -43.73 20.53
N LYS A 412 -27.37 -44.89 19.90
CA LYS A 412 -26.27 -45.82 20.23
C LYS A 412 -24.91 -45.09 20.38
N LYS A 413 -24.02 -45.68 21.19
CA LYS A 413 -22.68 -45.19 21.59
C LYS A 413 -22.02 -44.32 20.50
N CYS A 414 -21.85 -43.03 20.79
CA CYS A 414 -21.14 -42.10 19.91
C CYS A 414 -19.68 -41.96 20.39
N VAL A 415 -18.73 -42.08 19.47
CA VAL A 415 -17.30 -41.94 19.74
C VAL A 415 -16.81 -40.61 19.18
N GLU A 416 -16.28 -39.74 20.05
CA GLU A 416 -15.64 -38.48 19.64
C GLU A 416 -14.13 -38.56 19.87
N LYS A 417 -13.34 -38.18 18.87
CA LYS A 417 -11.89 -38.10 18.98
C LYS A 417 -11.52 -36.78 19.64
N GLN A 418 -10.94 -36.83 20.84
CA GLN A 418 -10.45 -35.67 21.55
C GLN A 418 -8.92 -35.67 21.58
N THR A 419 -8.33 -34.49 21.48
CA THR A 419 -6.88 -34.31 21.57
C THR A 419 -6.58 -33.59 22.87
N LYS A 420 -5.84 -34.22 23.78
CA LYS A 420 -5.48 -33.65 25.09
C LYS A 420 -3.98 -33.46 25.19
N LYS A 421 -3.55 -32.36 25.80
CA LYS A 421 -2.15 -32.08 26.11
C LYS A 421 -1.84 -32.74 27.45
N VAL A 422 -0.88 -33.66 27.46
CA VAL A 422 -0.51 -34.45 28.63
C VAL A 422 0.94 -34.15 28.99
N PHE A 423 1.23 -34.15 30.28
CA PHE A 423 2.58 -34.04 30.82
C PHE A 423 3.19 -35.44 30.89
N LYS A 424 4.38 -35.64 30.32
CA LYS A 424 5.06 -36.92 30.32
C LYS A 424 6.44 -36.77 30.93
N THR A 425 6.81 -37.71 31.78
CA THR A 425 8.15 -37.91 32.33
C THR A 425 8.73 -39.19 31.73
N GLY A 426 10.04 -39.22 31.46
CA GLY A 426 10.75 -40.41 30.98
C GLY A 426 12.26 -40.26 31.07
N SER A 427 12.98 -41.38 31.06
CA SER A 427 14.46 -41.44 30.88
C SER A 427 14.81 -41.71 29.41
N GLU A 428 16.07 -41.57 29.00
CA GLU A 428 16.51 -41.73 27.59
C GLU A 428 16.09 -43.08 26.97
N ARG A 429 16.03 -44.16 27.78
CA ARG A 429 15.66 -45.52 27.32
C ARG A 429 14.19 -45.66 26.90
N ASP A 430 13.29 -44.82 27.40
CA ASP A 430 11.86 -44.85 27.02
C ASP A 430 11.59 -44.18 25.66
N SER A 431 12.58 -43.48 25.10
CA SER A 431 12.45 -42.77 23.84
C SER A 431 12.65 -43.67 22.61
N GLU A 432 13.38 -44.78 22.74
CA GLU A 432 13.68 -45.74 21.67
C GLU A 432 12.57 -46.80 21.46
N TYR A 433 11.70 -47.06 22.44
CA TYR A 433 10.74 -48.18 22.38
C TYR A 433 9.44 -47.92 21.60
N ILE A 434 9.30 -46.78 20.90
CA ILE A 434 8.05 -46.41 20.21
C ILE A 434 8.05 -46.74 18.69
N ASP A 435 9.20 -47.05 18.08
CA ASP A 435 9.27 -47.23 16.61
C ASP A 435 8.97 -48.66 16.09
N LYS A 436 8.82 -49.67 16.94
CA LYS A 436 8.48 -51.05 16.50
C LYS A 436 6.98 -51.31 16.22
N ARG A 437 6.10 -50.30 16.30
CA ARG A 437 4.64 -50.48 16.10
C ARG A 437 4.03 -49.78 14.89
N ILE A 438 4.85 -49.27 13.96
CA ILE A 438 4.38 -48.60 12.72
C ILE A 438 4.77 -49.39 11.45
N SER A 439 5.19 -50.65 11.60
CA SER A 439 5.27 -51.63 10.50
C SER A 439 4.22 -52.72 10.68
N LYS A 440 2.95 -52.35 10.49
CA LYS A 440 1.86 -53.20 10.02
C LYS A 440 0.73 -52.34 9.46
#